data_AF-A0A1A8JDZ0-F1
#
_entry.id   AF-A0A1A8JDZ0-F1
#
_cell.length_a   1.000
_cell.length_b   1.000
_cell.length_c   1.000
_cell.angle_alpha   90.00
_cell.angle_beta   90.00
_cell.angle_gamma   90.00
#
_symmetry.space_group_name_H-M   'P 1'
#
loop_
_entity.id
_entity.type
_entity.pdbx_description
1 polymer ?
#
loop_
_entity_poly.entity_id
_entity_poly.type
_entity_poly.pdbx_seq_one_letter_code
_entity_poly.pdbx_strand_id
1 'polypeptide(L)'
;RKGVIQSLGFPNAYPAHSSHSWKISVSKGLLVKLQITDMAVAGETGQCKEDKLVISDDYSILGTHCGHILPPLLVSATNTMSVTFQSDDRLTDKGFSANWEAVYPEDISEIQGCGFSSKEETGVIKSQNWPMNYKSNTECMWNIALPLGKKITVTFTHFDLEAKDFLTLKCYDNIKLYDINGSTNTLMQKHGPFCGKKLPDSIQTKGNKLLIRFH
;
A
#
# COMPACT_ATOMS: atom_id res chain seq x y z
N ARG A 1 -8.63 -1.70 18.23
CA ARG A 1 -7.42 -1.20 18.96
C ARG A 1 -6.87 -0.01 18.19
N LYS A 2 -6.31 0.99 18.85
CA LYS A 2 -5.71 2.17 18.20
C LYS A 2 -4.45 2.60 18.94
N GLY A 3 -3.57 3.32 18.27
CA GLY A 3 -2.34 3.84 18.86
C GLY A 3 -1.69 4.91 18.01
N VAL A 4 -0.56 5.42 18.51
CA VAL A 4 0.23 6.48 17.88
C VAL A 4 1.68 6.00 17.76
N ILE A 5 2.33 6.31 16.64
CA ILE A 5 3.77 6.10 16.41
C ILE A 5 4.39 7.43 16.02
N GLN A 6 5.55 7.71 16.59
CA GLN A 6 6.28 8.96 16.36
C GLN A 6 7.76 8.65 16.16
N SER A 7 8.43 9.44 15.33
CA SER A 7 9.90 9.45 15.28
C SER A 7 10.46 9.85 16.64
N LEU A 8 11.66 9.35 16.97
CA LEU A 8 12.36 9.80 18.17
C LEU A 8 12.56 11.32 18.13
N GLY A 9 12.33 11.98 19.27
CA GLY A 9 12.48 13.43 19.42
C GLY A 9 11.23 14.24 19.08
N PHE A 10 10.24 13.67 18.38
CA PHE A 10 9.03 14.40 17.96
C PHE A 10 8.32 15.10 19.16
N PRO A 11 7.90 16.37 19.04
CA PRO A 11 7.87 17.22 17.84
C PRO A 11 9.17 18.02 17.59
N ASN A 12 10.26 17.73 18.31
CA ASN A 12 11.58 18.29 18.02
C ASN A 12 12.31 17.46 16.97
N ALA A 13 13.48 17.93 16.55
CA ALA A 13 14.24 17.30 15.49
C ALA A 13 14.63 15.85 15.83
N TYR A 14 14.53 14.94 14.86
CA TYR A 14 14.98 13.56 15.03
C TYR A 14 16.51 13.45 15.06
N PRO A 15 17.09 12.40 15.67
CA PRO A 15 18.52 12.16 15.64
C PRO A 15 19.01 11.78 14.23
N ALA A 16 20.15 12.34 13.82
CA ALA A 16 20.87 11.90 12.62
C ALA A 16 21.42 10.47 12.80
N HIS A 17 21.76 9.82 11.68
CA HIS A 17 22.29 8.45 11.59
C HIS A 17 21.44 7.39 12.29
N SER A 18 20.14 7.59 12.38
CA SER A 18 19.27 6.75 13.17
C SER A 18 18.40 5.85 12.30
N SER A 19 18.10 4.65 12.81
CA SER A 19 17.22 3.70 12.15
C SER A 19 16.29 3.07 13.17
N HIS A 20 14.99 3.31 13.00
CA HIS A 20 13.95 2.87 13.91
C HIS A 20 12.86 2.15 13.16
N SER A 21 12.34 1.06 13.73
CA SER A 21 11.28 0.28 13.11
C SER A 21 10.21 -0.08 14.12
N TRP A 22 8.96 0.08 13.70
CA TRP A 22 7.76 -0.30 14.45
C TRP A 22 7.04 -1.40 13.69
N LYS A 23 6.76 -2.51 14.36
CA LYS A 23 5.90 -3.57 13.83
C LYS A 23 4.55 -3.51 14.53
N ILE A 24 3.53 -3.07 13.79
CA ILE A 24 2.15 -3.04 14.25
C ILE A 24 1.56 -4.43 14.00
N SER A 25 0.90 -4.99 15.01
CA SER A 25 0.23 -6.28 14.91
C SER A 25 -1.14 -6.21 15.59
N VAL A 26 -2.18 -6.52 14.84
CA VAL A 26 -3.56 -6.58 15.33
C VAL A 26 -4.05 -8.03 15.34
N SER A 27 -5.23 -8.26 15.91
CA SER A 27 -5.85 -9.58 15.95
C SER A 27 -5.99 -10.17 14.54
N LYS A 28 -5.80 -11.49 14.41
CA LYS A 28 -6.01 -12.19 13.14
C LYS A 28 -7.41 -11.91 12.61
N GLY A 29 -7.52 -11.67 11.31
CA GLY A 29 -8.78 -11.31 10.64
C GLY A 29 -9.04 -9.80 10.57
N LEU A 30 -8.34 -8.98 11.35
CA LEU A 30 -8.34 -7.52 11.21
C LEU A 30 -7.17 -7.05 10.35
N LEU A 31 -7.30 -5.82 9.84
CA LEU A 31 -6.26 -5.11 9.10
C LEU A 31 -5.75 -3.93 9.91
N VAL A 32 -4.57 -3.41 9.55
CA VAL A 32 -3.99 -2.20 10.11
C VAL A 32 -4.29 -1.04 9.17
N LYS A 33 -5.03 -0.05 9.66
CA LYS A 33 -5.17 1.28 9.05
C LYS A 33 -4.10 2.18 9.64
N LEU A 34 -3.34 2.90 8.80
CA LEU A 34 -2.32 3.85 9.20
C LEU A 34 -2.55 5.18 8.49
N GLN A 35 -2.52 6.27 9.26
CA GLN A 35 -2.60 7.64 8.76
C GLN A 35 -1.45 8.45 9.35
N ILE A 36 -0.58 8.97 8.48
CA ILE A 36 0.44 9.94 8.90
C ILE A 36 -0.26 11.28 9.17
N THR A 37 -0.10 11.81 10.38
CA THR A 37 -0.76 13.04 10.83
C THR A 37 0.16 14.25 10.77
N ASP A 38 1.48 14.02 10.79
CA ASP A 38 2.51 15.05 10.72
C ASP A 38 3.75 14.45 10.06
N MET A 39 4.38 15.20 9.15
CA MET A 39 5.61 14.78 8.49
C MET A 39 6.45 16.00 8.13
N ALA A 40 7.70 15.97 8.57
CA ALA A 40 8.76 16.90 8.27
C ALA A 40 10.05 16.09 8.31
N VAL A 41 10.33 15.40 7.21
CA VAL A 41 11.50 14.54 7.04
C VAL A 41 12.38 15.17 5.98
N ALA A 42 13.68 15.32 6.23
CA ALA A 42 14.57 15.95 5.28
C ALA A 42 14.52 15.24 3.90
N GLY A 43 14.68 16.00 2.83
CA GLY A 43 14.69 15.48 1.46
C GLY A 43 13.55 16.00 0.59
N GLU A 44 13.74 15.87 -0.71
CA GLU A 44 12.77 16.29 -1.71
C GLU A 44 11.72 15.21 -1.94
N THR A 45 10.44 15.59 -1.83
CA THR A 45 9.32 14.66 -2.02
C THR A 45 9.42 13.93 -3.37
N GLY A 46 9.31 12.60 -3.34
CA GLY A 46 9.49 11.73 -4.51
C GLY A 46 10.93 11.30 -4.78
N GLN A 47 11.92 11.90 -4.09
CA GLN A 47 13.35 11.57 -4.19
C GLN A 47 13.96 11.21 -2.82
N CYS A 48 13.24 10.41 -2.03
CA CYS A 48 13.58 10.03 -0.66
C CYS A 48 14.72 9.00 -0.59
N LYS A 49 15.92 9.41 -1.02
CA LYS A 49 17.13 8.56 -1.08
C LYS A 49 17.83 8.50 0.28
N GLU A 50 18.02 9.66 0.88
CA GLU A 50 18.67 9.86 2.18
C GLU A 50 17.68 9.48 3.30
N ASP A 51 17.11 10.49 3.95
CA ASP A 51 16.08 10.37 4.97
C ASP A 51 14.76 9.88 4.37
N LYS A 52 14.19 8.85 5.00
CA LYS A 52 12.98 8.22 4.50
C LYS A 52 12.18 7.52 5.59
N LEU A 53 10.87 7.63 5.45
CA LEU A 53 9.85 6.84 6.11
C LEU A 53 9.35 5.77 5.13
N VAL A 54 9.68 4.51 5.38
CA VAL A 54 9.24 3.36 4.58
C VAL A 54 8.10 2.66 5.31
N ILE A 55 6.97 2.48 4.63
CA ILE A 55 5.79 1.79 5.16
C ILE A 55 5.61 0.53 4.30
N SER A 56 5.48 -0.64 4.95
CA SER A 56 5.30 -1.91 4.25
C SER A 56 4.33 -2.83 4.98
N ASP A 57 3.75 -3.78 4.24
CA ASP A 57 3.04 -4.93 4.81
C ASP A 57 3.77 -6.25 4.47
N ASP A 58 3.11 -7.38 4.70
CA ASP A 58 3.70 -8.71 4.46
C ASP A 58 4.04 -8.99 2.98
N TYR A 59 3.49 -8.22 2.03
CA TYR A 59 3.62 -8.50 0.60
C TYR A 59 4.32 -7.39 -0.20
N SER A 60 4.29 -6.16 0.30
CA SER A 60 4.75 -5.01 -0.46
C SER A 60 5.16 -3.82 0.39
N ILE A 61 6.04 -3.00 -0.18
CA ILE A 61 6.24 -1.62 0.28
C ILE A 61 5.01 -0.82 -0.20
N LEU A 62 4.34 -0.19 0.76
CA LEU A 62 3.17 0.65 0.54
C LEU A 62 3.57 2.08 0.16
N GLY A 63 4.71 2.54 0.66
CA GLY A 63 5.27 3.82 0.26
C GLY A 63 6.61 4.12 0.91
N THR A 64 7.35 5.03 0.28
CA THR A 64 8.61 5.60 0.79
C THR A 64 8.46 7.11 0.74
N HIS A 65 8.51 7.77 1.89
CA HIS A 65 8.12 9.16 2.06
C HIS A 65 9.20 10.00 2.73
N CYS A 66 9.26 11.28 2.35
CA CYS A 66 10.13 12.32 2.87
C CYS A 66 9.53 13.68 2.46
N GLY A 67 10.09 14.76 3.00
CA GLY A 67 9.57 16.11 2.87
C GLY A 67 8.39 16.35 3.83
N HIS A 68 7.46 17.21 3.40
CA HIS A 68 6.35 17.69 4.22
C HIS A 68 4.96 17.27 3.71
N ILE A 69 4.90 16.60 2.56
CA ILE A 69 3.62 16.19 1.96
C ILE A 69 3.15 14.89 2.59
N LEU A 70 2.02 14.94 3.29
CA LEU A 70 1.44 13.75 3.93
C LEU A 70 1.02 12.71 2.86
N PRO A 71 1.40 11.43 3.03
CA PRO A 71 0.93 10.36 2.16
C PRO A 71 -0.58 10.10 2.35
N PRO A 72 -1.22 9.44 1.36
CA PRO A 72 -2.59 8.96 1.52
C PRO A 72 -2.70 7.95 2.66
N LEU A 73 -3.94 7.72 3.10
CA LEU A 73 -4.24 6.74 4.13
C LEU A 73 -3.98 5.31 3.61
N LEU A 74 -3.31 4.51 4.43
CA LEU A 74 -2.87 3.16 4.06
C LEU A 74 -3.60 2.09 4.86
N VAL A 75 -3.87 0.96 4.20
CA VAL A 75 -4.39 -0.26 4.83
C VAL A 75 -3.48 -1.44 4.47
N SER A 76 -3.11 -2.24 5.47
CA SER A 76 -2.32 -3.47 5.26
C SER A 76 -3.15 -4.58 4.61
N ALA A 77 -2.48 -5.50 3.92
CA ALA A 77 -3.13 -6.68 3.36
C ALA A 77 -3.49 -7.75 4.39
N THR A 78 -2.80 -7.76 5.53
CA THR A 78 -2.96 -8.73 6.62
C THR A 78 -3.06 -8.00 7.96
N ASN A 79 -2.90 -8.72 9.08
CA ASN A 79 -2.97 -8.15 10.42
C ASN A 79 -1.65 -7.49 10.89
N THR A 80 -0.69 -7.27 9.99
CA THR A 80 0.62 -6.69 10.28
C THR A 80 0.97 -5.56 9.31
N MET A 81 1.63 -4.53 9.85
CA MET A 81 2.23 -3.44 9.09
C MET A 81 3.54 -3.03 9.76
N SER A 82 4.55 -2.74 8.95
CA SER A 82 5.85 -2.25 9.40
C SER A 82 6.04 -0.80 8.97
N VAL A 83 6.56 0.00 9.88
CA VAL A 83 6.96 1.39 9.63
C VAL A 83 8.44 1.48 9.99
N THR A 84 9.28 1.92 9.06
CA THR A 84 10.73 2.05 9.26
C THR A 84 11.14 3.47 8.91
N PHE A 85 11.80 4.15 9.83
CA PHE A 85 12.36 5.47 9.63
C PHE A 85 13.89 5.40 9.67
N GLN A 86 14.54 5.94 8.63
CA GLN A 86 15.99 5.98 8.49
C GLN A 86 16.41 7.41 8.17
N SER A 87 17.43 7.92 8.85
CA SER A 87 18.07 9.20 8.58
C SER A 87 19.55 9.04 8.20
N ASP A 88 20.08 10.00 7.45
CA ASP A 88 21.48 10.13 7.06
C ASP A 88 22.31 10.87 8.12
N ASP A 89 23.53 11.24 7.75
CA ASP A 89 24.56 11.77 8.65
C ASP A 89 24.39 13.27 9.00
N ARG A 90 23.41 13.95 8.40
CA ARG A 90 23.26 15.40 8.48
C ARG A 90 21.77 15.77 8.47
N LEU A 91 21.50 17.08 8.43
CA LEU A 91 20.18 17.70 8.18
C LEU A 91 18.97 16.94 8.73
N THR A 92 18.54 17.30 9.94
CA THR A 92 17.34 16.73 10.53
C THR A 92 16.22 17.74 10.64
N ASP A 93 15.00 17.25 10.80
CA ASP A 93 13.79 18.06 10.95
C ASP A 93 12.87 17.37 11.99
N LYS A 94 11.66 17.87 12.21
CA LYS A 94 10.74 17.42 13.26
C LYS A 94 10.35 15.93 13.21
N GLY A 95 10.45 15.29 12.05
CA GLY A 95 10.18 13.88 11.84
C GLY A 95 8.72 13.60 11.54
N PHE A 96 8.13 12.54 12.10
CA PHE A 96 6.76 12.15 11.78
C PHE A 96 5.94 11.74 13.00
N SER A 97 4.63 11.87 12.88
CA SER A 97 3.64 11.30 13.79
C SER A 97 2.55 10.60 12.97
N ALA A 98 2.10 9.45 13.43
CA ALA A 98 1.11 8.62 12.75
C ALA A 98 0.13 7.98 13.72
N ASN A 99 -1.14 7.94 13.34
CA ASN A 99 -2.17 7.19 14.04
C ASN A 99 -2.39 5.86 13.34
N TRP A 100 -2.55 4.79 14.11
CA TRP A 100 -2.97 3.49 13.57
C TRP A 100 -4.19 2.94 14.31
N GLU A 101 -4.99 2.16 13.62
CA GLU A 101 -6.09 1.41 14.22
C GLU A 101 -6.34 0.08 13.52
N ALA A 102 -6.96 -0.84 14.27
CA ALA A 102 -7.42 -2.12 13.74
C ALA A 102 -8.80 -1.93 13.11
N VAL A 103 -8.93 -2.35 11.85
CA VAL A 103 -10.16 -2.20 11.05
C VAL A 103 -10.58 -3.54 10.47
N TYR A 104 -11.86 -3.67 10.11
CA TYR A 104 -12.34 -4.88 9.47
C TYR A 104 -12.10 -4.85 7.95
N PRO A 105 -11.86 -6.01 7.31
CA PRO A 105 -11.68 -6.08 5.85
C PRO A 105 -12.87 -5.58 5.03
N GLU A 106 -14.09 -5.63 5.57
CA GLU A 106 -15.31 -5.09 4.97
C GLU A 106 -15.33 -3.56 4.92
N ASP A 107 -14.60 -2.88 5.81
CA ASP A 107 -14.60 -1.42 5.93
C ASP A 107 -13.67 -0.73 4.90
N ILE A 108 -12.89 -1.49 4.12
CA ILE A 108 -11.89 -0.95 3.16
C ILE A 108 -12.51 0.12 2.25
N SER A 109 -13.71 -0.16 1.73
CA SER A 109 -14.38 0.71 0.77
C SER A 109 -14.72 2.08 1.38
N GLU A 110 -15.17 2.10 2.64
CA GLU A 110 -15.46 3.33 3.38
C GLU A 110 -14.16 4.06 3.76
N ILE A 111 -13.13 3.32 4.17
CA ILE A 111 -11.86 3.87 4.65
C ILE A 111 -11.04 4.52 3.53
N GLN A 112 -10.93 3.86 2.36
CA GLN A 112 -10.10 4.34 1.24
C GLN A 112 -10.93 5.02 0.13
N GLY A 113 -12.26 4.92 0.18
CA GLY A 113 -13.15 5.42 -0.87
C GLY A 113 -13.12 4.58 -2.15
N CYS A 114 -12.52 3.39 -2.09
CA CYS A 114 -12.45 2.37 -3.13
C CYS A 114 -11.94 1.06 -2.53
N GLY A 115 -11.92 -0.02 -3.32
CA GLY A 115 -11.50 -1.32 -2.81
C GLY A 115 -12.61 -2.08 -2.08
N PHE A 116 -12.37 -3.36 -1.83
CA PHE A 116 -13.23 -4.23 -1.01
C PHE A 116 -12.53 -5.55 -0.69
N SER A 117 -13.02 -6.24 0.34
CA SER A 117 -12.73 -7.66 0.56
C SER A 117 -13.90 -8.52 0.09
N SER A 118 -13.63 -9.61 -0.63
CA SER A 118 -14.67 -10.52 -1.12
C SER A 118 -14.28 -11.98 -1.01
N LYS A 119 -15.29 -12.81 -0.75
CA LYS A 119 -15.22 -14.28 -0.80
C LYS A 119 -16.11 -14.86 -1.90
N GLU A 120 -16.75 -13.99 -2.69
CA GLU A 120 -17.60 -14.39 -3.80
C GLU A 120 -16.77 -15.05 -4.91
N GLU A 121 -17.34 -16.06 -5.56
CA GLU A 121 -16.63 -16.83 -6.60
C GLU A 121 -16.44 -16.04 -7.89
N THR A 122 -17.24 -15.00 -8.09
CA THR A 122 -17.17 -14.09 -9.23
C THR A 122 -17.42 -12.66 -8.78
N GLY A 123 -16.95 -11.69 -9.55
CA GLY A 123 -17.14 -10.28 -9.25
C GLY A 123 -16.52 -9.37 -10.30
N VAL A 124 -16.75 -8.07 -10.14
CA VAL A 124 -16.20 -7.04 -11.02
C VAL A 124 -15.46 -6.02 -10.17
N ILE A 125 -14.23 -5.71 -10.57
CA ILE A 125 -13.40 -4.67 -9.95
C ILE A 125 -13.37 -3.47 -10.89
N LYS A 126 -13.51 -2.28 -10.32
CA LYS A 126 -13.49 -1.01 -11.04
C LYS A 126 -12.61 -0.02 -10.28
N SER A 127 -11.92 0.84 -11.01
CA SER A 127 -11.25 2.00 -10.43
C SER A 127 -12.26 2.96 -9.82
N GLN A 128 -11.78 3.84 -8.94
CA GLN A 128 -12.61 4.90 -8.39
C GLN A 128 -13.19 5.77 -9.52
N ASN A 129 -14.46 6.15 -9.39
CA ASN A 129 -15.22 6.95 -10.35
C ASN A 129 -15.47 6.33 -11.73
N TRP A 130 -15.09 5.07 -11.99
CA TRP A 130 -15.33 4.42 -13.27
C TRP A 130 -16.77 4.66 -13.78
N PRO A 131 -16.96 5.13 -15.04
CA PRO A 131 -15.98 5.21 -16.12
C PRO A 131 -15.19 6.53 -16.22
N MET A 132 -15.34 7.45 -15.26
CA MET A 132 -14.58 8.70 -15.21
C MET A 132 -13.16 8.46 -14.69
N ASN A 133 -12.31 9.48 -14.80
CA ASN A 133 -10.93 9.44 -14.30
C ASN A 133 -10.89 9.10 -12.81
N TYR A 134 -9.92 8.25 -12.44
CA TYR A 134 -9.57 7.99 -11.05
C TYR A 134 -9.01 9.25 -10.40
N LYS A 135 -9.09 9.34 -9.07
CA LYS A 135 -8.52 10.47 -8.33
C LYS A 135 -7.00 10.30 -8.21
N SER A 136 -6.27 11.41 -8.21
CA SER A 136 -4.84 11.44 -7.87
C SER A 136 -4.60 11.04 -6.42
N ASN A 137 -3.43 10.48 -6.11
CA ASN A 137 -3.04 10.05 -4.76
C ASN A 137 -4.02 9.05 -4.13
N THR A 138 -4.50 8.10 -4.93
CA THR A 138 -5.48 7.10 -4.50
C THR A 138 -4.77 5.80 -4.17
N GLU A 139 -5.10 5.22 -3.02
CA GLU A 139 -4.68 3.87 -2.64
C GLU A 139 -5.92 2.99 -2.59
N CYS A 140 -6.07 2.07 -3.54
CA CYS A 140 -7.15 1.08 -3.50
C CYS A 140 -6.60 -0.32 -3.25
N MET A 141 -7.33 -1.07 -2.43
CA MET A 141 -7.02 -2.46 -2.15
C MET A 141 -8.23 -3.36 -2.39
N TRP A 142 -8.05 -4.41 -3.19
CA TRP A 142 -9.02 -5.50 -3.31
C TRP A 142 -8.43 -6.80 -2.80
N ASN A 143 -9.11 -7.43 -1.85
CA ASN A 143 -8.68 -8.69 -1.25
C ASN A 143 -9.70 -9.79 -1.55
N ILE A 144 -9.37 -10.68 -2.47
CA ILE A 144 -10.25 -11.75 -2.92
C ILE A 144 -9.75 -13.08 -2.35
N ALA A 145 -10.60 -13.80 -1.64
CA ALA A 145 -10.24 -15.06 -1.00
C ALA A 145 -11.28 -16.15 -1.29
N LEU A 146 -10.89 -17.17 -2.05
CA LEU A 146 -11.73 -18.33 -2.34
C LEU A 146 -11.40 -19.51 -1.42
N PRO A 147 -12.26 -20.53 -1.33
CA PRO A 147 -11.93 -21.80 -0.68
C PRO A 147 -10.64 -22.44 -1.23
N LEU A 148 -9.97 -23.23 -0.39
CA LEU A 148 -8.77 -23.97 -0.80
C LEU A 148 -9.06 -24.89 -1.98
N GLY A 149 -8.11 -24.97 -2.92
CA GLY A 149 -8.24 -25.74 -4.15
C GLY A 149 -8.85 -24.95 -5.33
N LYS A 150 -9.50 -23.81 -5.08
CA LYS A 150 -9.92 -22.89 -6.15
C LYS A 150 -8.79 -21.95 -6.56
N LYS A 151 -8.86 -21.51 -7.81
CA LYS A 151 -7.97 -20.50 -8.41
C LYS A 151 -8.81 -19.34 -8.93
N ILE A 152 -8.22 -18.16 -8.98
CA ILE A 152 -8.84 -16.93 -9.43
C ILE A 152 -8.30 -16.62 -10.82
N THR A 153 -9.19 -16.34 -11.77
CA THR A 153 -8.83 -15.82 -13.09
C THR A 153 -9.23 -14.36 -13.18
N VAL A 154 -8.28 -13.49 -13.49
CA VAL A 154 -8.49 -12.06 -13.73
C VAL A 154 -8.44 -11.81 -15.22
N THR A 155 -9.47 -11.13 -15.73
CA THR A 155 -9.53 -10.67 -17.12
C THR A 155 -9.76 -9.18 -17.13
N PHE A 156 -8.85 -8.45 -17.76
CA PHE A 156 -8.96 -7.01 -17.94
C PHE A 156 -9.88 -6.73 -19.14
N THR A 157 -10.90 -5.90 -18.94
CA THR A 157 -11.81 -5.49 -20.02
C THR A 157 -11.47 -4.09 -20.55
N HIS A 158 -10.99 -3.21 -19.66
CA HIS A 158 -10.58 -1.85 -19.96
C HIS A 158 -9.36 -1.50 -19.12
N PHE A 159 -8.43 -0.73 -19.69
CA PHE A 159 -7.20 -0.33 -18.99
C PHE A 159 -6.65 0.98 -19.57
N ASP A 160 -6.65 2.05 -18.78
CA ASP A 160 -6.08 3.35 -19.13
C ASP A 160 -5.59 4.02 -17.84
N LEU A 161 -4.30 3.85 -17.55
CA LEU A 161 -3.58 4.52 -16.46
C LEU A 161 -2.53 5.46 -17.04
N GLU A 162 -1.94 6.30 -16.18
CA GLU A 162 -0.79 7.10 -16.57
C GLU A 162 0.29 6.22 -17.21
N ALA A 163 0.88 6.69 -18.30
CA ALA A 163 1.97 5.99 -18.94
C ALA A 163 3.22 6.05 -18.06
N LYS A 164 4.11 5.10 -18.27
CA LYS A 164 5.44 5.09 -17.65
C LYS A 164 6.15 6.42 -17.90
N ASP A 165 6.69 7.01 -16.83
CA ASP A 165 7.46 8.24 -16.93
C ASP A 165 8.67 8.05 -17.84
N PHE A 166 8.92 9.04 -18.70
CA PHE A 166 9.91 8.94 -19.76
C PHE A 166 11.35 8.90 -19.22
N LEU A 167 11.64 9.67 -18.17
CA LEU A 167 12.99 9.82 -17.62
C LEU A 167 13.33 8.74 -16.60
N THR A 168 12.44 8.55 -15.63
CA THR A 168 12.66 7.60 -14.52
C THR A 168 12.27 6.18 -14.87
N LEU A 169 11.52 6.00 -15.97
CA LEU A 169 10.99 4.70 -16.36
C LEU A 169 10.13 4.07 -15.24
N LYS A 170 9.46 4.88 -14.43
CA LYS A 170 8.56 4.40 -13.37
C LYS A 170 7.12 4.45 -13.84
N CYS A 171 6.33 3.46 -13.43
CA CYS A 171 4.88 3.60 -13.43
C CYS A 171 4.49 4.23 -12.09
N TYR A 172 4.17 5.52 -12.08
CA TYR A 172 3.63 6.17 -10.89
C TYR A 172 2.24 5.61 -10.63
N ASP A 173 1.32 5.80 -11.58
CA ASP A 173 0.00 5.17 -11.49
C ASP A 173 0.08 3.74 -12.02
N ASN A 174 -0.19 2.77 -11.15
CA ASN A 174 -0.03 1.37 -11.50
C ASN A 174 -0.93 0.43 -10.71
N ILE A 175 -1.27 -0.70 -11.33
CA ILE A 175 -1.90 -1.83 -10.64
C ILE A 175 -0.89 -2.97 -10.47
N LYS A 176 -0.85 -3.54 -9.27
CA LYS A 176 -0.05 -4.72 -8.92
C LYS A 176 -0.96 -5.80 -8.35
N LEU A 177 -0.73 -7.04 -8.76
CA LEU A 177 -1.47 -8.20 -8.28
C LEU A 177 -0.53 -9.15 -7.55
N TYR A 178 -0.98 -9.68 -6.44
CA TYR A 178 -0.24 -10.56 -5.54
C TYR A 178 -1.04 -11.85 -5.35
N ASP A 179 -0.59 -12.91 -6.02
CA ASP A 179 -1.13 -14.27 -5.93
C ASP A 179 -0.60 -14.94 -4.66
N ILE A 180 -1.50 -15.33 -3.76
CA ILE A 180 -1.17 -15.73 -2.40
C ILE A 180 -1.75 -17.12 -2.11
N ASN A 181 -0.94 -17.98 -1.50
CA ASN A 181 -1.42 -19.23 -0.94
C ASN A 181 -2.20 -18.93 0.35
N GLY A 182 -3.50 -19.21 0.36
CA GLY A 182 -4.37 -18.85 1.47
C GLY A 182 -4.15 -19.63 2.76
N SER A 183 -3.52 -20.81 2.71
CA SER A 183 -3.20 -21.63 3.89
C SER A 183 -1.98 -21.11 4.62
N THR A 184 -0.91 -20.78 3.88
CA THR A 184 0.37 -20.34 4.45
C THR A 184 0.52 -18.82 4.48
N ASN A 185 -0.40 -18.09 3.83
CA ASN A 185 -0.31 -16.65 3.55
C ASN A 185 0.99 -16.25 2.82
N THR A 186 1.61 -17.16 2.07
CA THR A 186 2.85 -16.90 1.33
C THR A 186 2.54 -16.35 -0.06
N LEU A 187 3.27 -15.30 -0.46
CA LEU A 187 3.25 -14.79 -1.83
C LEU A 187 3.79 -15.85 -2.80
N MET A 188 2.97 -16.28 -3.75
CA MET A 188 3.34 -17.24 -4.79
C MET A 188 3.87 -16.53 -6.02
N GLN A 189 3.22 -15.44 -6.43
CA GLN A 189 3.61 -14.68 -7.61
C GLN A 189 3.14 -13.23 -7.51
N LYS A 190 3.93 -12.33 -8.10
CA LYS A 190 3.58 -10.93 -8.30
C LYS A 190 3.41 -10.67 -9.80
N HIS A 191 2.38 -9.93 -10.16
CA HIS A 191 2.13 -9.47 -11.52
C HIS A 191 2.10 -7.94 -11.55
N GLY A 192 2.56 -7.36 -12.66
CA GLY A 192 2.76 -5.92 -12.81
C GLY A 192 4.11 -5.44 -12.26
N PRO A 193 4.30 -4.12 -12.08
CA PRO A 193 3.30 -3.06 -12.25
C PRO A 193 2.78 -2.99 -13.69
N PHE A 194 1.47 -2.81 -13.85
CA PHE A 194 0.86 -2.48 -15.12
C PHE A 194 0.47 -1.00 -15.11
N CYS A 195 0.79 -0.27 -16.18
CA CYS A 195 0.47 1.14 -16.38
C CYS A 195 0.32 1.47 -17.88
N GLY A 196 -0.11 2.68 -18.23
CA GLY A 196 -0.44 3.08 -19.59
C GLY A 196 -1.76 2.48 -20.09
N LYS A 197 -1.89 2.35 -21.42
CA LYS A 197 -3.13 1.96 -22.11
C LYS A 197 -3.16 0.54 -22.65
N LYS A 198 -2.04 -0.19 -22.55
CA LYS A 198 -1.98 -1.56 -23.05
C LYS A 198 -2.77 -2.46 -22.11
N LEU A 199 -3.80 -3.12 -22.63
CA LEU A 199 -4.60 -4.09 -21.89
C LEU A 199 -3.70 -5.25 -21.40
N PRO A 200 -3.61 -5.53 -20.09
CA PRO A 200 -2.84 -6.66 -19.59
C PRO A 200 -3.48 -8.00 -19.98
N ASP A 201 -2.64 -9.02 -20.17
CA ASP A 201 -3.10 -10.38 -20.45
C ASP A 201 -3.89 -10.96 -19.26
N SER A 202 -4.73 -11.96 -19.52
CA SER A 202 -5.46 -12.64 -18.45
C SER A 202 -4.50 -13.37 -17.53
N ILE A 203 -4.74 -13.25 -16.22
CA ILE A 203 -3.91 -13.83 -15.17
C ILE A 203 -4.71 -14.91 -14.46
N GLN A 204 -4.16 -16.11 -14.36
CA GLN A 204 -4.69 -17.17 -13.51
C GLN A 204 -3.75 -17.39 -12.31
N THR A 205 -4.31 -17.35 -11.11
CA THR A 205 -3.54 -17.55 -9.88
C THR A 205 -3.15 -19.02 -9.67
N LYS A 206 -2.07 -19.23 -8.92
CA LYS A 206 -1.67 -20.53 -8.38
C LYS A 206 -2.30 -20.78 -7.02
N GLY A 207 -2.42 -19.73 -6.20
CA GLY A 207 -3.10 -19.74 -4.92
C GLY A 207 -4.59 -19.47 -5.04
N ASN A 208 -5.25 -19.45 -3.88
CA ASN A 208 -6.69 -19.19 -3.73
C ASN A 208 -6.98 -17.79 -3.15
N LYS A 209 -5.96 -16.97 -2.89
CA LYS A 209 -6.10 -15.57 -2.50
C LYS A 209 -5.41 -14.68 -3.52
N LEU A 210 -6.04 -13.56 -3.81
CA LEU A 210 -5.52 -12.52 -4.69
C LEU A 210 -5.67 -11.17 -4.00
N LEU A 211 -4.55 -10.51 -3.79
CA LEU A 211 -4.51 -9.10 -3.39
C LEU A 211 -4.21 -8.26 -4.63
N ILE A 212 -5.03 -7.24 -4.88
CA ILE A 212 -4.83 -6.26 -5.94
C ILE A 212 -4.65 -4.89 -5.29
N ARG A 213 -3.61 -4.17 -5.70
CA ARG A 213 -3.35 -2.79 -5.26
C ARG A 213 -3.29 -1.87 -6.46
N PHE A 214 -4.01 -0.76 -6.38
CA PHE A 214 -3.87 0.38 -7.29
C PHE A 214 -3.26 1.54 -6.49
N HIS A 215 -2.14 2.05 -7.00
CA HIS A 215 -1.39 3.22 -6.54
C HIS A 215 -1.44 4.25 -7.66
#